data_AF-A0A0G0XLX1-F1
#
_entry.id   AF-A0A0G0XLX1-F1
#
_cell.length_a   1.000
_cell.length_b   1.000
_cell.length_c   1.000
_cell.angle_alpha   90.00
_cell.angle_beta   90.00
_cell.angle_gamma   90.00
#
_symmetry.space_group_name_H-M   'P 1'
#
loop_
_entity.id
_entity.type
_entity.pdbx_description
1 polymer ?
#
loop_
_entity_poly.entity_id
_entity_poly.type
_entity_poly.pdbx_seq_one_letter_code
_entity_poly.pdbx_strand_id
1 'polypeptide(L)'
;MTISSDRFYAVTLQSIYFVDGSETGKPKVKLVATKGDGQIGSMLKNGAMLAIGKRLHMYFPEGCGVLAPAVEFERKLEKVNTVYWGGHTSRIVALCRTRKQAHKIHSQSDLKPCDKRWLKSTRCILQSIKKDHPVFEVVDWKDFALIPQD
;
A
#
# COMPACT_ATOMS: atom_id res chain seq x y z
N MET A 1 -18.91 2.00 16.19
CA MET A 1 -18.28 2.80 15.11
C MET A 1 -17.38 1.86 14.31
N THR A 2 -17.87 1.36 13.19
CA THR A 2 -17.12 0.42 12.34
C THR A 2 -16.03 1.19 11.62
N ILE A 3 -14.76 0.93 11.97
CA ILE A 3 -13.60 1.58 11.36
C ILE A 3 -13.51 1.03 9.94
N SER A 4 -13.73 1.86 8.92
CA SER A 4 -13.60 1.45 7.51
C SER A 4 -12.19 0.90 7.25
N SER A 5 -12.12 -0.31 6.69
CA SER A 5 -10.90 -0.98 6.21
C SER A 5 -10.18 -0.20 5.11
N ASP A 6 -10.84 0.79 4.54
CA ASP A 6 -10.45 1.38 3.26
C ASP A 6 -9.53 2.58 3.45
N ARG A 7 -9.32 3.02 4.70
CA ARG A 7 -8.50 4.18 5.04
C ARG A 7 -7.48 3.87 6.13
N PHE A 8 -6.23 4.27 5.88
CA PHE A 8 -5.13 4.15 6.82
C PHE A 8 -3.99 5.09 6.45
N TYR A 9 -2.95 5.11 7.28
CA TYR A 9 -1.70 5.79 7.01
C TYR A 9 -0.58 4.76 6.87
N ALA A 10 0.23 4.92 5.83
CA ALA A 10 1.48 4.18 5.66
C ALA A 10 2.64 5.08 6.04
N VAL A 11 3.42 4.66 7.03
CA VAL A 11 4.66 5.32 7.40
C VAL A 11 5.80 4.56 6.75
N THR A 12 6.59 5.25 5.94
CA THR A 12 7.83 4.74 5.35
C THR A 12 9.03 5.30 6.11
N LEU A 13 10.23 4.88 5.72
CA LEU A 13 11.47 5.40 6.30
C LEU A 13 11.59 6.93 6.21
N GLN A 14 11.00 7.53 5.17
CA GLN A 14 11.15 8.95 4.88
C GLN A 14 9.84 9.73 4.94
N SER A 15 8.69 9.07 4.79
CA SER A 15 7.43 9.77 4.51
C SER A 15 6.23 9.16 5.20
N ILE A 16 5.17 9.95 5.30
CA ILE A 16 3.84 9.51 5.71
C ILE A 16 2.93 9.66 4.50
N TYR A 17 2.20 8.60 4.17
CA TYR A 17 1.15 8.63 3.17
C TYR A 17 -0.20 8.37 3.82
N PHE A 18 -1.21 9.14 3.43
CA PHE A 18 -2.60 8.79 3.65
C PHE A 18 -3.06 7.92 2.48
N VAL A 19 -3.67 6.78 2.81
CA VAL A 19 -4.19 5.82 1.83
C VAL A 19 -5.70 5.76 1.99
N ASP A 20 -6.41 5.91 0.87
CA ASP A 20 -7.86 5.81 0.77
C ASP A 20 -8.25 4.97 -0.44
N GLY A 21 -8.95 3.88 -0.19
CA GLY A 21 -9.46 2.93 -1.17
C GLY A 21 -10.98 2.89 -1.23
N SER A 22 -11.68 3.89 -0.69
CA SER A 22 -13.15 3.89 -0.69
C SER A 22 -13.78 4.05 -2.07
N GLU A 23 -13.02 4.48 -3.09
CA GLU A 23 -13.49 4.65 -4.47
C GLU A 23 -12.93 3.54 -5.37
N THR A 24 -13.81 2.70 -5.92
CA THR A 24 -13.44 1.58 -6.81
C THR A 24 -12.62 2.05 -8.02
N GLY A 25 -11.56 1.31 -8.33
CA GLY A 25 -10.62 1.59 -9.44
C GLY A 25 -9.75 2.83 -9.26
N LYS A 26 -9.80 3.53 -8.12
CA LYS A 26 -9.10 4.81 -7.92
C LYS A 26 -8.50 4.91 -6.51
N PRO A 27 -7.48 4.10 -6.19
CA PRO A 27 -6.78 4.23 -4.92
C PRO A 27 -6.12 5.61 -4.83
N LYS A 28 -6.30 6.26 -3.68
CA LYS A 28 -5.72 7.57 -3.37
C LYS A 28 -4.60 7.39 -2.36
N VAL A 29 -3.36 7.63 -2.80
CA VAL A 29 -2.17 7.63 -1.93
C VAL A 29 -1.57 9.03 -1.91
N LYS A 30 -1.86 9.79 -0.85
CA LYS A 30 -1.47 11.20 -0.71
C LYS A 30 -0.28 11.36 0.22
N LEU A 31 0.76 12.07 -0.20
CA LEU A 31 1.89 12.42 0.67
C LEU A 31 1.44 13.43 1.74
N VAL A 32 1.65 13.11 3.01
CA VAL A 32 1.23 13.92 4.17
C VAL A 32 2.42 14.59 4.86
N ALA A 33 3.55 13.91 4.91
CA ALA A 33 4.80 14.43 5.47
C ALA A 33 5.99 13.69 4.83
N THR A 34 7.14 14.34 4.76
CA THR A 34 8.40 13.78 4.26
C THR A 34 9.58 14.39 5.01
N LYS A 35 10.66 13.64 5.19
CA LYS A 35 11.98 14.14 5.64
C LYS A 35 12.92 14.50 4.48
N GLY A 36 12.58 14.06 3.26
CA GLY A 36 13.33 14.36 2.04
C GLY A 36 12.51 15.17 1.05
N ASP A 37 13.00 15.25 -0.18
CA ASP A 37 12.38 16.04 -1.23
C ASP A 37 11.05 15.41 -1.68
N GLY A 38 9.95 16.14 -1.47
CA GLY A 38 8.63 15.68 -1.84
C GLY A 38 7.58 16.75 -1.59
N GLN A 39 6.69 16.95 -2.57
CA GLN A 39 5.64 17.94 -2.46
C GLN A 39 4.50 17.40 -1.60
N ILE A 40 4.32 17.94 -0.39
CA ILE A 40 3.20 17.57 0.49
C ILE A 40 1.89 17.79 -0.27
N GLY A 41 1.00 16.80 -0.18
CA GLY A 41 -0.28 16.78 -0.86
C GLY A 41 -0.27 16.18 -2.26
N SER A 42 0.91 15.89 -2.82
CA SER A 42 1.03 15.13 -4.07
C SER A 42 0.47 13.71 -3.93
N MET A 43 0.02 13.16 -5.06
CA MET A 43 -0.53 11.82 -5.17
C MET A 43 0.50 10.89 -5.79
N LEU A 44 0.57 9.65 -5.31
CA LEU A 44 1.23 8.57 -6.04
C LEU A 44 0.45 8.32 -7.35
N LYS A 45 1.16 8.29 -8.48
CA LYS A 45 0.55 8.28 -9.82
C LYS A 45 0.66 6.89 -10.47
N ASN A 46 -0.08 6.73 -11.58
CA ASN A 46 0.00 5.63 -12.54
C ASN A 46 -0.46 4.27 -11.98
N GLY A 47 -1.74 4.14 -11.62
CA GLY A 47 -2.34 2.85 -11.33
C GLY A 47 -3.81 2.95 -11.01
N ALA A 48 -4.53 1.85 -11.21
CA ALA A 48 -5.94 1.66 -10.82
C ALA A 48 -6.08 0.74 -9.59
N MET A 49 -4.99 0.09 -9.19
CA MET A 49 -4.87 -0.72 -7.98
C MET A 49 -3.64 -0.32 -7.18
N LEU A 50 -3.67 -0.64 -5.88
CA LEU A 50 -2.60 -0.41 -4.94
C LEU A 50 -2.24 -1.72 -4.25
N ALA A 51 -1.02 -2.19 -4.50
CA ALA A 51 -0.42 -3.29 -3.78
C ALA A 51 0.23 -2.78 -2.49
N ILE A 52 -0.08 -3.45 -1.39
CA ILE A 52 0.40 -3.17 -0.03
C ILE A 52 1.36 -4.28 0.35
N GLY A 53 2.63 -4.06 0.03
CA GLY A 53 3.73 -4.95 0.38
C GLY A 53 4.80 -4.22 1.19
N LYS A 54 6.07 -4.60 1.02
CA LYS A 54 7.24 -3.88 1.56
C LYS A 54 7.22 -2.41 1.18
N ARG A 55 6.54 -2.05 0.10
CA ARG A 55 6.28 -0.70 -0.41
C ARG A 55 4.80 -0.61 -0.77
N LEU A 56 4.27 0.61 -0.82
CA LEU A 56 3.04 0.87 -1.56
C LEU A 56 3.40 0.91 -3.04
N HIS A 57 2.64 0.21 -3.88
CA HIS A 57 2.92 0.10 -5.31
C HIS A 57 1.63 0.26 -6.12
N MET A 58 1.55 1.31 -6.93
CA MET A 58 0.47 1.50 -7.89
C MET A 58 0.69 0.60 -9.11
N TYR A 59 -0.36 0.01 -9.65
CA TYR A 59 -0.30 -0.73 -10.90
C TYR A 59 -1.65 -0.72 -11.60
N PHE A 60 -1.66 -1.05 -12.89
CA PHE A 60 -2.88 -1.37 -13.62
C PHE A 60 -3.03 -2.88 -13.68
N PRO A 61 -4.20 -3.43 -13.30
CA PRO A 61 -4.45 -4.85 -13.45
C PRO A 61 -4.46 -5.21 -14.95
N GLU A 62 -3.92 -6.38 -15.30
CA GLU A 62 -3.71 -6.79 -16.68
C GLU A 62 -4.88 -7.66 -17.15
N GLY A 63 -5.59 -7.26 -18.20
CA GLY A 63 -6.67 -8.03 -18.79
C GLY A 63 -6.32 -8.50 -20.19
N CYS A 64 -6.85 -9.66 -20.60
CA CYS A 64 -6.77 -10.19 -21.96
C CYS A 64 -5.33 -10.26 -22.52
N GLY A 65 -4.55 -11.24 -22.07
CA GLY A 65 -3.31 -11.59 -22.75
C GLY A 65 -3.57 -12.11 -24.17
N VAL A 66 -2.62 -11.91 -25.08
CA VAL A 66 -2.67 -12.36 -26.48
C VAL A 66 -2.96 -13.87 -26.60
N LEU A 67 -2.64 -14.65 -25.55
CA LEU A 67 -2.76 -16.10 -25.49
C LEU A 67 -4.06 -16.62 -24.80
N ALA A 68 -4.86 -15.76 -24.17
CA ALA A 68 -6.04 -16.20 -23.42
C ALA A 68 -7.12 -15.08 -23.32
N PRO A 69 -8.06 -15.00 -24.27
CA PRO A 69 -9.07 -13.94 -24.33
C PRO A 69 -10.22 -14.07 -23.30
N ALA A 70 -10.07 -14.85 -22.23
CA ALA A 70 -11.18 -15.17 -21.31
C ALA A 70 -10.84 -15.11 -19.81
N VAL A 71 -9.73 -14.51 -19.40
CA VAL A 71 -9.43 -14.33 -17.97
C VAL A 71 -9.92 -12.95 -17.53
N GLU A 72 -10.69 -12.91 -16.44
CA GLU A 72 -10.89 -11.68 -15.66
C GLU A 72 -9.54 -10.98 -15.43
N PHE A 73 -9.53 -9.65 -15.32
CA PHE A 73 -8.30 -8.89 -15.10
C PHE A 73 -7.45 -9.51 -13.99
N GLU A 74 -6.18 -9.75 -14.24
CA GLU A 74 -5.22 -10.22 -13.24
C GLU A 74 -4.90 -9.06 -12.28
N ARG A 75 -5.21 -9.31 -11.02
CA ARG A 75 -5.19 -8.30 -9.94
C ARG A 75 -4.04 -8.52 -8.99
N LYS A 76 -3.31 -9.64 -9.11
CA LYS A 76 -2.14 -9.89 -8.29
C LYS A 76 -0.90 -9.28 -8.89
N LEU A 77 -0.18 -8.45 -8.14
CA LEU A 77 0.98 -7.70 -8.60
C LEU A 77 2.04 -8.65 -9.19
N GLU A 78 2.27 -9.82 -8.59
CA GLU A 78 3.30 -10.77 -9.06
C GLU A 78 2.99 -11.41 -10.41
N LYS A 79 1.74 -11.31 -10.87
CA LYS A 79 1.29 -11.86 -12.15
C LYS A 79 1.05 -10.79 -13.22
N VAL A 80 1.10 -9.52 -12.84
CA VAL A 80 0.98 -8.38 -13.75
C VAL A 80 2.35 -8.03 -14.33
N ASN A 81 2.41 -7.84 -15.65
CA ASN A 81 3.64 -7.40 -16.31
C ASN A 81 4.17 -6.09 -15.70
N THR A 82 5.48 -6.03 -15.46
CA THR A 82 6.15 -4.87 -14.85
C THR A 82 5.98 -3.57 -15.66
N VAL A 83 5.63 -3.64 -16.95
CA VAL A 83 5.28 -2.45 -17.76
C VAL A 83 4.05 -1.71 -17.24
N TYR A 84 3.14 -2.41 -16.55
CA TYR A 84 1.94 -1.85 -15.94
C TYR A 84 2.16 -1.42 -14.48
N TRP A 85 3.39 -1.53 -13.97
CA TRP A 85 3.76 -1.05 -12.65
C TRP A 85 3.99 0.47 -12.69
N GLY A 86 3.50 1.17 -11.67
CA GLY A 86 3.52 2.61 -11.59
C GLY A 86 4.36 3.16 -10.44
N GLY A 87 3.85 4.23 -9.83
CA GLY A 87 4.51 4.88 -8.69
C GLY A 87 4.60 3.94 -7.49
N HIS A 88 5.73 3.99 -6.78
CA HIS A 88 5.91 3.24 -5.55
C HIS A 88 6.57 4.10 -4.46
N THR A 89 6.44 3.68 -3.21
CA THR A 89 7.05 4.36 -2.08
C THR A 89 8.39 3.73 -1.68
N SER A 90 9.12 4.39 -0.78
CA SER A 90 10.16 3.73 0.01
C SER A 90 9.56 2.64 0.93
N ARG A 91 10.44 1.85 1.57
CA ARG A 91 10.00 0.71 2.39
C ARG A 91 9.11 1.16 3.55
N ILE A 92 7.98 0.47 3.71
CA ILE A 92 7.04 0.68 4.80
C ILE A 92 7.67 0.25 6.12
N VAL A 93 7.55 1.13 7.11
CA VAL A 93 7.91 0.91 8.51
C VAL A 93 6.70 0.35 9.25
N ALA A 94 5.53 0.97 9.09
CA ALA A 94 4.31 0.58 9.80
C ALA A 94 3.05 1.10 9.10
N LEU A 95 1.92 0.46 9.39
CA LEU A 95 0.58 0.97 9.06
C LEU A 95 -0.17 1.37 10.34
N CYS A 96 -0.92 2.46 10.30
CA CYS A 96 -1.74 2.92 11.42
C CYS A 96 -3.02 3.64 10.99
N ARG A 97 -4.01 3.75 11.88
CA ARG A 97 -5.33 4.33 11.56
C ARG A 97 -5.37 5.85 11.63
N THR A 98 -4.53 6.46 12.46
CA THR A 98 -4.63 7.89 12.76
C THR A 98 -3.41 8.66 12.30
N ARG A 99 -3.65 9.90 11.86
CA ARG A 99 -2.59 10.84 11.51
C ARG A 99 -1.64 11.09 12.69
N LYS A 100 -2.18 11.24 13.90
CA LYS A 100 -1.39 11.45 15.14
C LYS A 100 -0.42 10.31 15.37
N GLN A 101 -0.87 9.06 15.24
CA GLN A 101 -0.01 7.89 15.37
C GLN A 101 1.04 7.85 14.26
N ALA A 102 0.66 8.16 13.01
CA ALA A 102 1.60 8.19 11.90
C ALA A 102 2.77 9.16 12.15
N HIS A 103 2.48 10.37 12.63
CA HIS A 103 3.51 11.34 13.01
C HIS A 103 4.36 10.86 14.20
N LYS A 104 3.76 10.22 15.21
CA LYS A 104 4.51 9.64 16.35
C LYS A 104 5.51 8.57 15.89
N ILE A 105 5.13 7.74 14.92
CA ILE A 105 6.01 6.72 14.34
C ILE A 105 7.11 7.41 13.54
N HIS A 106 6.75 8.33 12.65
CA HIS A 106 7.68 8.99 11.73
C HIS A 106 8.74 9.86 12.45
N SER A 107 8.43 10.36 13.65
CA SER A 107 9.38 11.14 14.46
C SER A 107 10.46 10.30 15.15
N GLN A 108 10.37 8.97 15.13
CA GLN A 108 11.43 8.11 15.69
C GLN A 108 12.70 8.18 14.82
N SER A 109 13.87 8.09 15.45
CA SER A 109 15.18 8.21 14.80
C SER A 109 15.72 6.89 14.26
N ASP A 110 15.27 5.75 14.79
CA ASP A 110 15.83 4.41 14.56
C ASP A 110 14.86 3.48 13.81
N LEU A 111 14.04 4.04 12.92
CA LEU A 111 13.03 3.27 12.19
C LEU A 111 13.64 2.22 11.28
N LYS A 112 13.11 0.99 11.34
CA LYS A 112 13.49 -0.10 10.44
C LYS A 112 12.31 -0.46 9.51
N PRO A 113 12.57 -0.97 8.29
CA PRO A 113 11.52 -1.57 7.48
C PRO A 113 10.75 -2.65 8.26
N CYS A 114 9.41 -2.63 8.18
CA CYS A 114 8.53 -3.50 8.97
C CYS A 114 8.93 -3.52 10.47
N ASP A 115 8.92 -2.35 11.10
CA ASP A 115 9.40 -2.18 12.48
C ASP A 115 8.54 -2.98 13.47
N LYS A 116 9.19 -3.84 14.26
CA LYS A 116 8.53 -4.76 15.21
C LYS A 116 7.68 -4.02 16.24
N ARG A 117 8.03 -2.77 16.59
CA ARG A 117 7.27 -1.94 17.55
C ARG A 117 5.81 -1.74 17.13
N TRP A 118 5.52 -1.81 15.83
CA TRP A 118 4.20 -1.51 15.27
C TRP A 118 3.56 -2.70 14.55
N LEU A 119 4.14 -3.89 14.67
CA LEU A 119 3.69 -5.10 13.97
C LEU A 119 2.21 -5.40 14.21
N LYS A 120 1.73 -5.24 15.45
CA LYS A 120 0.32 -5.46 15.82
C LYS A 120 -0.63 -4.52 15.06
N SER A 121 -0.28 -3.23 14.98
CA SER A 121 -1.05 -2.22 14.24
C SER A 121 -1.08 -2.54 12.74
N THR A 122 0.09 -2.89 12.19
CA THR A 122 0.22 -3.27 10.79
C THR A 122 -0.60 -4.51 10.45
N ARG A 123 -0.49 -5.60 11.22
CA ARG A 123 -1.28 -6.83 11.02
C ARG A 123 -2.78 -6.55 11.08
N CYS A 124 -3.23 -5.77 12.07
CA CYS A 124 -4.64 -5.40 12.20
C CYS A 124 -5.20 -4.68 10.96
N ILE A 125 -4.42 -3.79 10.36
CA ILE A 125 -4.83 -3.11 9.12
C ILE A 125 -4.84 -4.07 7.94
N LEU A 126 -3.77 -4.84 7.74
CA LEU A 126 -3.68 -5.81 6.64
C LEU A 126 -4.84 -6.82 6.70
N GLN A 127 -5.16 -7.35 7.88
CA GLN A 127 -6.26 -8.29 8.10
C GLN A 127 -7.64 -7.66 7.92
N SER A 128 -7.76 -6.33 8.09
CA SER A 128 -9.03 -5.64 7.86
C SER A 128 -9.33 -5.43 6.38
N ILE A 129 -8.32 -5.49 5.51
CA ILE A 129 -8.50 -5.38 4.07
C ILE A 129 -8.99 -6.73 3.54
N LYS A 130 -10.15 -6.74 2.90
CA LYS A 130 -10.71 -7.96 2.30
C LYS A 130 -9.78 -8.49 1.20
N LYS A 131 -9.71 -9.81 1.06
CA LYS A 131 -8.85 -10.48 0.06
C LYS A 131 -9.17 -10.07 -1.38
N ASP A 132 -10.43 -9.75 -1.66
CA ASP A 132 -10.99 -9.36 -2.95
C ASP A 132 -11.27 -7.84 -3.03
N HIS A 133 -10.54 -7.04 -2.25
CA HIS A 133 -10.78 -5.60 -2.21
C HIS A 133 -10.71 -4.97 -3.62
N PRO A 134 -11.66 -4.10 -4.00
CA PRO A 134 -11.77 -3.59 -5.37
C PRO A 134 -10.58 -2.73 -5.82
N VAL A 135 -9.75 -2.25 -4.90
CA VAL A 135 -8.57 -1.42 -5.22
C VAL A 135 -7.30 -1.79 -4.47
N PHE A 136 -7.37 -2.69 -3.50
CA PHE A 136 -6.21 -3.05 -2.69
C PHE A 136 -5.86 -4.50 -2.95
N GLU A 137 -4.56 -4.74 -3.00
CA GLU A 137 -4.01 -6.07 -2.91
C GLU A 137 -3.07 -6.09 -1.70
N VAL A 138 -3.31 -7.01 -0.77
CA VAL A 138 -2.33 -7.31 0.28
C VAL A 138 -1.38 -8.36 -0.27
N VAL A 139 -0.14 -7.97 -0.52
CA VAL A 139 0.84 -8.85 -1.18
C VAL A 139 1.27 -9.95 -0.22
N ASP A 140 1.08 -11.20 -0.60
CA ASP A 140 1.51 -12.41 0.11
C ASP A 140 2.78 -13.05 -0.49
N TRP A 141 3.16 -12.64 -1.71
CA TRP A 141 4.39 -13.06 -2.35
C TRP A 141 5.62 -12.73 -1.50
N LYS A 142 6.33 -13.77 -1.03
CA LYS A 142 7.43 -13.71 -0.03
C LYS A 142 8.41 -12.54 -0.19
N ASP A 143 8.83 -12.24 -1.41
CA ASP A 143 9.84 -11.19 -1.65
C ASP A 143 9.26 -9.77 -1.59
N PHE A 144 7.95 -9.63 -1.69
CA PHE A 144 7.24 -8.35 -1.70
C PHE A 144 6.29 -8.18 -0.51
N ALA A 145 5.96 -9.23 0.24
CA ALA A 145 5.08 -9.17 1.39
C ALA A 145 5.63 -8.25 2.48
N LEU A 146 4.75 -7.41 3.04
CA LEU A 146 5.11 -6.52 4.16
C LEU A 146 5.41 -7.32 5.42
N ILE A 147 4.54 -8.29 5.71
CA ILE A 147 4.66 -9.27 6.77
C ILE A 147 4.40 -10.61 6.09
N PRO A 148 5.34 -11.57 6.12
CA PRO A 148 5.09 -12.92 5.63
C PRO A 148 3.83 -13.47 6.31
N GLN A 149 2.92 -14.05 5.54
CA GLN A 149 1.84 -14.84 6.12
C GLN A 149 2.41 -16.22 6.46
N ASP A 150 2.18 -16.64 7.71
CA ASP A 150 2.52 -17.97 8.19
C ASP A 150 1.53 -19.01 7.64
#